data_AF-Q223A6-F1
#
_entry.id   AF-Q223A6-F1
#
_cell.length_a   1.000
_cell.length_b   1.000
_cell.length_c   1.000
_cell.angle_alpha   90.00
_cell.angle_beta   90.00
_cell.angle_gamma   90.00
#
_symmetry.space_group_name_H-M   'P 1'
#
loop_
_entity.id
_entity.type
_entity.pdbx_description
1 polymer ?
#
loop_
_entity_poly.entity_id
_entity_poly.type
_entity_poly.pdbx_seq_one_letter_code
_entity_poly.pdbx_strand_id
1 'polypeptide(L)'
;MSACFATTIDLRRVAPPARHSLIFSSFSDLLPGQSLELINDHDPQPLNEQFQMRSPGVFSWSYLEKGPQVWRVQIGKNAASAASGASDSCCSGGACCG
;
A
#
# COMPACT_ATOMS: atom_id res chain seq x y z
N MET A 1 20.16 -1.62 10.78
CA MET A 1 19.58 -2.51 9.75
C MET A 1 18.63 -1.68 8.92
N SER A 2 19.00 -1.31 7.70
CA SER A 2 18.18 -0.45 6.84
C SER A 2 16.89 -1.17 6.48
N ALA A 3 15.75 -0.54 6.78
CA ALA A 3 14.48 -0.99 6.25
C ALA A 3 14.53 -0.86 4.72
N CYS A 4 14.38 -1.99 4.02
CA CYS A 4 14.37 -2.03 2.57
C CYS A 4 12.92 -1.83 2.13
N PHE A 5 12.54 -0.57 1.86
CA PHE A 5 11.23 -0.25 1.31
C PHE A 5 11.25 -0.49 -0.19
N ALA A 6 10.21 -1.12 -0.72
CA ALA A 6 10.07 -1.29 -2.16
C ALA A 6 9.65 0.02 -2.85
N THR A 7 8.86 0.85 -2.15
CA THR A 7 8.32 2.11 -2.64
C THR A 7 8.31 3.15 -1.51
N THR A 8 8.69 4.39 -1.81
CA THR A 8 8.54 5.54 -0.88
C THR A 8 7.59 6.57 -1.49
N ILE A 9 6.59 7.01 -0.71
CA ILE A 9 5.58 7.99 -1.10
C ILE A 9 5.69 9.20 -0.19
N ASP A 10 5.93 10.37 -0.77
CA ASP A 10 5.94 11.65 -0.05
C ASP A 10 4.65 12.44 -0.31
N LEU A 11 3.73 12.44 0.65
CA LEU A 11 2.43 13.13 0.53
C LEU A 11 2.54 14.66 0.56
N ARG A 12 3.68 15.21 1.00
CA ARG A 12 3.92 16.65 0.99
C ARG A 12 4.01 17.19 -0.44
N ARG A 13 4.37 16.32 -1.39
CA ARG A 13 4.48 16.65 -2.82
C ARG A 13 3.24 16.26 -3.63
N VAL A 14 2.24 15.66 -3.00
CA VAL A 14 1.03 15.13 -3.66
C VAL A 14 -0.19 15.95 -3.25
N ALA A 15 -1.01 16.31 -4.25
CA ALA A 15 -2.24 17.06 -4.03
C ALA A 15 -3.21 16.28 -3.11
N PRO A 16 -3.87 16.95 -2.14
CA PRO A 16 -4.79 16.30 -1.19
C PRO A 16 -5.78 15.27 -1.78
N PRO A 17 -6.47 15.53 -2.90
CA PRO A 17 -7.41 14.56 -3.46
C PRO A 17 -6.73 13.30 -4.01
N ALA A 18 -5.48 13.39 -4.47
CA ALA A 18 -4.77 12.28 -5.09
C ALA A 18 -4.03 11.39 -4.07
N ARG A 19 -3.79 11.87 -2.85
CA ARG A 19 -3.02 11.16 -1.81
C ARG A 19 -3.56 9.76 -1.56
N HIS A 20 -4.85 9.63 -1.26
CA HIS A 20 -5.46 8.35 -0.97
C HIS A 20 -5.32 7.37 -2.14
N SER A 21 -5.67 7.80 -3.34
CA SER A 21 -5.61 6.96 -4.55
C SER A 21 -4.19 6.44 -4.80
N LEU A 22 -3.19 7.32 -4.69
CA LEU A 22 -1.79 6.97 -4.89
C LEU A 22 -1.30 5.94 -3.87
N ILE A 23 -1.62 6.13 -2.59
CA ILE A 23 -1.18 5.22 -1.52
C ILE A 23 -1.82 3.85 -1.69
N PHE A 24 -3.12 3.80 -1.94
CA PHE A 24 -3.82 2.52 -2.15
C PHE A 24 -3.35 1.81 -3.41
N SER A 25 -3.15 2.54 -4.52
CA SER A 25 -2.61 1.96 -5.76
C SER A 25 -1.22 1.39 -5.52
N SER A 26 -0.33 2.16 -4.90
CA SER A 26 1.04 1.73 -4.62
C SER A 26 1.08 0.53 -3.68
N PHE A 27 0.22 0.51 -2.64
CA PHE A 27 0.09 -0.65 -1.75
C PHE A 27 -0.45 -1.89 -2.48
N SER A 28 -1.40 -1.69 -3.42
CA SER A 28 -1.92 -2.80 -4.22
C SER A 28 -0.83 -3.40 -5.11
N ASP A 29 0.03 -2.56 -5.69
CA ASP A 29 1.17 -2.94 -6.52
C ASP A 29 2.30 -3.66 -5.73
N LEU A 30 2.40 -3.44 -4.41
CA LEU A 30 3.41 -4.12 -3.60
C LEU A 30 3.26 -5.65 -3.68
N LEU A 31 4.38 -6.35 -3.72
CA LEU A 31 4.39 -7.80 -3.57
C LEU A 31 4.20 -8.22 -2.10
N PRO A 32 3.64 -9.42 -1.86
CA PRO A 32 3.62 -10.03 -0.53
C PRO A 32 5.02 -10.02 0.12
N GLY A 33 5.13 -9.47 1.33
CA GLY A 33 6.40 -9.35 2.05
C GLY A 33 7.17 -8.05 1.79
N GLN A 34 6.73 -7.23 0.83
CA GLN A 34 7.29 -5.89 0.64
C GLN A 34 6.63 -4.86 1.56
N SER A 35 7.32 -3.73 1.72
CA SER A 35 6.83 -2.58 2.48
C SER A 35 6.93 -1.29 1.67
N LEU A 36 5.95 -0.40 1.85
CA LEU A 36 6.07 0.99 1.44
C LEU A 36 6.40 1.89 2.62
N GLU A 37 7.11 2.96 2.33
CA GLU A 37 7.29 4.08 3.23
C GLU A 37 6.33 5.21 2.84
N LEU A 38 5.59 5.72 3.81
CA LEU A 38 4.71 6.87 3.68
C LEU A 38 5.26 8.02 4.50
N ILE A 39 5.51 9.15 3.86
CA ILE A 39 5.97 10.39 4.48
C ILE A 39 4.82 11.39 4.43
N ASN A 40 4.39 11.86 5.60
CA ASN A 40 3.31 12.83 5.76
C ASN A 40 3.74 13.97 6.69
N ASP A 41 3.09 15.13 6.51
CA ASP A 41 3.33 16.32 7.34
C ASP A 41 2.55 16.29 8.67
N HIS A 42 1.51 15.46 8.75
CA HIS A 42 0.63 15.30 9.91
C HIS A 42 0.42 13.82 10.23
N ASP A 43 -0.23 13.55 11.35
CA ASP A 43 -0.52 12.18 11.76
C ASP A 43 -1.46 11.46 10.75
N PRO A 44 -1.05 10.31 10.21
CA PRO A 44 -1.84 9.53 9.25
C PRO A 44 -2.78 8.51 9.90
N GLN A 45 -3.20 8.67 11.16
CA GLN A 45 -4.19 7.80 11.81
C GLN A 45 -5.49 7.59 11.00
N PRO A 46 -6.14 8.62 10.42
CA PRO A 46 -7.37 8.38 9.65
C PRO A 46 -7.13 7.54 8.38
N LEU A 47 -5.90 7.52 7.87
CA LEU A 47 -5.52 6.65 6.76
C LEU A 47 -5.37 5.19 7.23
N ASN A 48 -4.77 4.98 8.41
CA ASN A 48 -4.65 3.65 9.01
C ASN A 48 -6.04 3.01 9.19
N GLU A 49 -7.01 3.75 9.72
CA GLU A 49 -8.38 3.27 9.92
C GLU A 49 -9.04 2.85 8.59
N GLN A 50 -8.87 3.64 7.53
CA GLN A 50 -9.35 3.27 6.19
C GLN A 50 -8.69 1.98 5.68
N PHE A 51 -7.39 1.81 5.91
CA PHE A 51 -6.68 0.58 5.57
C PHE A 51 -7.22 -0.62 6.35
N GLN A 52 -7.50 -0.47 7.65
CA GLN A 52 -8.11 -1.52 8.47
C GLN A 52 -9.49 -1.93 7.95
N MET A 53 -10.31 -0.97 7.52
CA MET A 53 -11.63 -1.28 6.96
C MET A 53 -11.56 -1.96 5.60
N ARG A 54 -10.65 -1.54 4.72
CA ARG A 54 -10.54 -2.08 3.35
C ARG A 54 -9.80 -3.40 3.27
N SER A 55 -8.82 -3.56 4.17
CA SER A 55 -7.76 -4.56 4.10
C SER A 55 -7.46 -5.12 5.50
N PRO A 56 -8.44 -5.64 6.25
CA PRO A 56 -8.21 -6.14 7.61
C PRO A 56 -7.25 -7.34 7.59
N GLY A 57 -6.17 -7.28 8.39
CA GLY A 57 -5.22 -8.39 8.58
C GLY A 57 -4.23 -8.64 7.43
N VAL A 58 -4.32 -7.89 6.34
CA VAL A 58 -3.47 -8.10 5.15
C VAL A 58 -2.29 -7.14 5.06
N PHE A 59 -2.28 -6.09 5.88
CA PHE A 59 -1.18 -5.15 5.97
C PHE A 59 -0.63 -5.10 7.40
N SER A 60 0.57 -4.55 7.51
CA SER A 60 1.24 -4.20 8.76
C SER A 60 1.47 -2.71 8.79
N TRP A 61 1.21 -2.05 9.92
CA TRP A 61 1.41 -0.61 10.08
C TRP A 61 2.45 -0.36 11.18
N SER A 62 3.54 0.31 10.82
CA SER A 62 4.62 0.62 11.75
C SER A 62 5.03 2.08 11.62
N TYR A 63 5.10 2.78 12.73
CA TYR A 63 5.58 4.16 12.71
C TYR A 63 7.09 4.17 12.83
N LEU A 64 7.76 4.70 11.81
CA LEU A 64 9.20 4.89 11.80
C LEU A 64 9.58 6.21 12.48
N GLU A 65 8.78 7.24 12.24
CA GLU A 65 9.01 8.58 12.77
C GLU A 65 7.68 9.23 13.13
N LYS A 66 7.60 9.72 14.36
CA LYS A 66 6.45 10.46 14.90
C LYS A 66 6.93 11.83 15.34
N GLY A 67 7.16 12.73 14.39
CA GLY A 67 7.55 14.11 14.68
C GLY A 67 6.35 15.06 14.69
N PRO A 68 6.47 16.28 15.23
CA PRO A 68 5.56 17.36 14.85
C PRO A 68 5.89 17.94 13.46
N GLN A 69 7.05 17.62 12.88
CA GLN A 69 7.49 18.14 11.58
C GLN A 69 7.38 17.13 10.43
N VAL A 70 7.57 15.83 10.70
CA VAL A 70 7.47 14.77 9.71
C VAL A 70 6.96 13.50 10.38
N TRP A 71 6.02 12.83 9.71
CA TRP A 71 5.47 11.54 10.08
C TRP A 71 5.87 10.51 9.03
N ARG A 72 6.64 9.49 9.44
CA ARG A 72 7.06 8.40 8.55
C ARG A 72 6.43 7.11 9.02
N VAL A 73 5.72 6.44 8.12
CA VAL A 73 5.03 5.19 8.39
C VAL A 73 5.48 4.15 7.40
N GLN A 74 5.87 3.00 7.90
CA GLN A 74 6.05 1.79 7.13
C GLN A 74 4.73 1.02 7.04
N ILE A 75 4.27 0.78 5.82
CA ILE A 75 3.11 -0.07 5.55
C ILE A 75 3.62 -1.33 4.84
N GLY A 76 3.61 -2.46 5.54
CA GLY A 76 3.99 -3.77 5.00
C GLY A 76 2.80 -4.51 4.42
N LYS A 77 2.98 -5.26 3.33
CA LYS A 77 1.97 -6.18 2.80
C LYS A 77 2.25 -7.59 3.30
N ASN A 78 1.31 -8.17 4.03
CA ASN A 78 1.49 -9.50 4.62
C ASN A 78 1.47 -10.56 3.52
N ALA A 79 2.46 -11.45 3.53
CA ALA A 79 2.59 -12.45 2.47
C ALA A 79 1.41 -13.42 2.37
N ALA A 80 0.72 -13.66 3.49
CA ALA A 80 -0.47 -14.49 3.57
C ALA A 80 -1.65 -13.98 2.74
N SER A 81 -1.69 -12.68 2.39
CA SER A 81 -2.85 -12.10 1.70
C SER A 81 -2.81 -12.17 0.17
N ALA A 82 -1.66 -12.45 -0.44
CA ALA A 82 -1.55 -12.48 -1.90
C ALA A 82 -2.28 -13.68 -2.53
N ALA A 83 -2.67 -14.68 -1.73
CA ALA A 83 -3.42 -15.85 -2.18
C ALA A 83 -4.87 -15.54 -2.64
N SER A 84 -5.39 -14.32 -2.45
CA SER A 84 -6.79 -13.99 -2.79
C SER A 84 -6.96 -12.93 -3.89
N GLY A 85 -5.89 -12.48 -4.56
CA GLY A 85 -5.96 -11.33 -5.48
C GLY A 85 -5.39 -11.53 -6.89
N ALA A 86 -4.83 -12.69 -7.23
CA ALA A 86 -4.49 -13.03 -8.60
C ALA A 86 -5.70 -13.68 -9.28
N SER A 87 -6.68 -12.87 -9.66
CA SER A 87 -7.53 -13.22 -10.79
C SER A 87 -6.75 -12.86 -12.04
N ASP A 88 -5.90 -13.77 -12.47
CA ASP A 88 -5.46 -13.84 -13.85
C ASP A 88 -6.71 -14.03 -14.73
N SER A 89 -7.37 -12.93 -15.10
CA SER A 89 -8.36 -12.91 -16.18
C SER A 89 -7.62 -13.12 -17.50
N CYS A 90 -7.08 -14.31 -17.71
CA CYS A 90 -6.41 -14.75 -18.93
C CYS A 90 -6.62 -16.25 -19.14
N CYS A 91 -7.85 -16.77 -19.03
CA CYS A 91 -8.18 -18.05 -19.65
C CYS A 91 -9.68 -18.21 -19.95
N SER A 92 -10.09 -17.88 -21.19
CA SER A 92 -11.20 -18.51 -21.92
C SER A 92 -11.04 -18.16 -23.41
N GLY A 93 -10.12 -18.86 -24.08
CA GLY A 93 -10.01 -18.85 -25.53
C GLY A 93 -11.11 -19.68 -26.19
N GLY A 94 -11.35 -19.42 -27.48
CA GLY A 94 -12.12 -20.34 -28.33
C GLY A 94 -12.96 -19.69 -29.43
N ALA A 95 -12.37 -18.88 -30.31
CA ALA A 95 -13.01 -18.50 -31.57
C ALA A 95 -12.08 -18.82 -32.74
N CYS A 96 -12.16 -20.05 -33.26
CA CYS A 96 -11.73 -20.40 -34.62
C CYS A 96 -12.20 -21.81 -35.01
N CYS A 97 -13.31 -21.90 -35.75
CA CYS A 97 -13.65 -23.07 -36.57
C CYS A 97 -14.03 -22.52 -37.96
N GLY A 98 -13.34 -22.99 -39.00
CA GLY A 98 -13.61 -22.65 -40.40
C GLY A 98 -14.74 -23.46 -41.02
#